data_AF-A0A933C9T1-F1
#
_entry.id   AF-A0A933C9T1-F1
#
_cell.length_a   1.000
_cell.length_b   1.000
_cell.length_c   1.000
_cell.angle_alpha   90.00
_cell.angle_beta   90.00
_cell.angle_gamma   90.00
#
_symmetry.space_group_name_H-M   'P 1'
#
loop_
_entity.id
_entity.type
_entity.pdbx_description
1 polymer ?
#
loop_
_entity_poly.entity_id
_entity_poly.type
_entity_poly.pdbx_seq_one_letter_code
_entity_poly.pdbx_strand_id
1 'polypeptide(L)' 'VLVLPWHFREGIVARETAYLRSGGRLVFPLPRLEVVSAPKPRTRA' A
#
# COMPACT_ATOMS: atom_id res chain seq x y z
N VAL A 1 1.07 2.35 -7.75
CA VAL A 1 1.48 3.76 -7.93
C VAL A 1 2.73 4.04 -7.10
N LEU A 2 3.64 4.86 -7.61
CA LEU A 2 4.83 5.30 -6.89
C LEU A 2 4.47 6.46 -5.95
N VAL A 3 4.90 6.38 -4.69
CA VAL A 3 4.60 7.39 -3.67
C VAL A 3 5.89 8.11 -3.29
N LEU A 4 6.07 9.31 -3.87
CA LEU A 4 7.21 10.18 -3.61
C LEU A 4 7.20 10.88 -2.24
N PRO A 5 6.04 11.33 -1.69
CA PRO A 5 6.00 11.90 -0.35
C PRO A 5 5.94 10.78 0.71
N TRP A 6 6.97 9.91 0.71
CA TRP A 6 7.01 8.67 1.49
C TRP A 6 6.92 8.88 3.00
N HIS A 7 7.34 10.03 3.51
CA HIS A 7 7.25 10.38 4.94
C HIS A 7 5.82 10.32 5.49
N PHE A 8 4.80 10.51 4.65
CA PHE A 8 3.39 10.46 5.07
C PHE A 8 2.76 9.09 4.83
N ARG A 9 3.57 8.02 4.82
CA ARG A 9 3.16 6.65 4.49
C ARG A 9 1.87 6.23 5.17
N GLU A 10 1.78 6.36 6.50
CA GLU A 10 0.60 5.90 7.26
C GLU A 10 -0.67 6.63 6.81
N GLY A 11 -0.58 7.95 6.64
CA GLY A 11 -1.72 8.77 6.19
C GLY A 11 -2.16 8.45 4.77
N ILE A 12 -1.20 8.21 3.87
CA ILE A 12 -1.47 7.83 2.48
C ILE A 12 -2.12 6.44 2.43
N VAL A 13 -1.56 5.46 3.13
CA VAL A 13 -2.11 4.08 3.16
C VAL A 13 -3.54 4.08 3.72
N ALA A 14 -3.81 4.84 4.79
CA ALA A 14 -5.14 4.93 5.39
C ALA A 14 -6.19 5.50 4.41
N ARG A 15 -5.83 6.55 3.67
CA ARG A 15 -6.71 7.20 2.68
C ARG A 15 -6.95 6.34 1.44
N GLU A 16 -5.94 5.59 1.00
CA GLU A 16 -5.97 4.77 -0.21
C GLU A 16 -6.56 3.37 -0.01
N THR A 17 -7.37 3.15 1.04
CA THR A 17 -7.95 1.84 1.36
C THR A 17 -8.80 1.27 0.20
N ALA A 18 -9.56 2.10 -0.50
CA ALA A 18 -10.38 1.67 -1.64
C ALA A 18 -9.51 1.21 -2.82
N TYR A 19 -8.43 1.95 -3.12
CA TYR A 19 -7.46 1.60 -4.16
C TYR A 19 -6.74 0.28 -3.83
N LEU A 20 -6.35 0.08 -2.57
CA LEU A 20 -5.72 -1.18 -2.14
C LEU A 20 -6.69 -2.35 -2.25
N ARG A 21 -7.97 -2.17 -1.85
CA ARG A 21 -9.01 -3.21 -1.92
C ARG A 21 -9.40 -3.58 -3.35
N SER A 22 -9.28 -2.65 -4.32
CA SER A 22 -9.48 -2.95 -5.73
C SER A 22 -8.30 -3.67 -6.40
N GLY A 23 -7.25 -4.00 -5.63
CA GLY A 23 -6.05 -4.68 -6.11
C GLY A 23 -4.88 -3.75 -6.45
N GLY A 24 -5.04 -2.45 -6.21
CA GLY A 24 -3.96 -1.47 -6.30
C GLY A 24 -2.81 -1.75 -5.33
N ARG A 25 -1.63 -1.24 -5.68
CA ARG A 25 -0.42 -1.35 -4.85
C ARG A 25 0.26 -0.01 -4.72
N LEU A 26 0.65 0.36 -3.50
CA LEU A 26 1.46 1.55 -3.24
C LEU A 26 2.92 1.13 -3.14
N VAL A 27 3.80 1.84 -3.85
CA VAL A 27 5.25 1.59 -3.84
C VAL A 27 5.94 2.79 -3.22
N PHE A 28 6.60 2.57 -2.09
CA PHE A 28 7.39 3.56 -1.38
C PHE A 28 8.86 3.26 -1.67
N PRO A 29 9.57 4.09 -2.44
CA PRO A 29 10.92 3.78 -2.88
C PRO A 29 12.00 4.02 -1.81
N LEU A 30 11.67 4.78 -0.75
CA LEU A 30 12.61 5.26 0.26
C LEU A 30 12.00 5.15 1.68
N PRO A 31 12.85 5.04 2.72
CA PRO A 31 14.30 4.84 2.66
C PRO A 31 14.68 3.40 2.28
N ARG A 32 13.71 2.48 2.33
CA ARG A 32 13.80 1.14 1.76
C ARG A 32 12.61 0.94 0.83
N LEU A 33 12.81 0.15 -0.22
CA LEU A 33 11.72 -0.19 -1.12
C LEU A 33 10.68 -1.02 -0.38
N GLU A 34 9.48 -0.47 -0.25
CA GLU A 34 8.33 -1.13 0.34
C GLU A 34 7.16 -1.12 -0.63
N VAL A 35 6.39 -2.21 -0.62
CA VAL A 35 5.18 -2.35 -1.41
C VAL A 35 4.03 -2.72 -0.49
N VAL A 36 2.97 -1.90 -0.49
CA VAL A 36 1.76 -2.11 0.30
C VAL A 36 0.63 -2.57 -0.63
N SER A 37 -0.06 -3.64 -0.24
CA SER A 37 -1.26 -4.18 -0.90
C SER A 37 -2.34 -4.52 0.12
N ALA A 38 -3.59 -4.68 -0.29
CA ALA A 38 -4.63 -5.18 0.60
C ALA A 38 -4.27 -6.56 1.18
N PRO A 39 -4.72 -6.88 2.41
CA PRO A 39 -4.57 -8.21 2.97
C PRO A 39 -5.28 -9.21 2.07
N LYS A 40 -4.57 -10.24 1.60
CA LYS A 40 -5.23 -11.35 0.91
C LYS A 40 -6.10 -12.09 1.93
N PRO A 41 -7.37 -12.40 1.60
CA PRO A 41 -8.13 -13.33 2.43
C PRO A 41 -7.31 -14.62 2.52
N ARG A 42 -6.95 -15.03 3.73
CA ARG A 42 -6.37 -16.35 3.96
C ARG A 42 -7.48 -17.34 3.62
N THR A 43 -7.48 -17.83 2.39
CA THR A 43 -8.18 -19.07 2.04
C THR A 43 -7.55 -20.16 2.90
N ARG A 44 -8.19 -20.45 4.04
CA ARG A 44 -7.99 -21.72 4.72
C ARG A 44 -8.67 -22.76 3.83
N ALA A 45 -7.86 -23.65 3.26
CA ALA A 45 -8.32 -24.96 2.85
C ALA A 45 -8.71 -25.78 4.10
#